data_AF-A0A964AMW2-F1
#
_entry.id   AF-A0A964AMW2-F1
#
_cell.length_a   1.000
_cell.length_b   1.000
_cell.length_c   1.000
_cell.angle_alpha   90.00
_cell.angle_beta   90.00
_cell.angle_gamma   90.00
#
_symmetry.space_group_name_H-M   'P 1'
#
loop_
_entity.id
_entity.type
_entity.pdbx_description
1 polymer ?
#
loop_
_entity_poly.entity_id
_entity_poly.type
_entity_poly.pdbx_seq_one_letter_code
_entity_poly.pdbx_strand_id
1 'polypeptide(L)'
;MRLGFAGLAGLVQQEMGRELVSGELFLFVSRRRTSAKILHWDGTGLCLYSKRLAGRRRFAALWERAERGQVRLTMAELALFLEGAEVSRRRASRLSIIR
;
A
#
# COMPACT_ATOMS: atom_id res chain seq x y z
N MET A 1 5.84 -7.05 8.06
CA MET A 1 5.99 -7.54 6.68
C MET A 1 7.42 -7.28 6.23
N ARG A 2 8.22 -8.34 5.98
CA ARG A 2 9.68 -8.23 5.77
C ARG A 2 10.08 -8.06 4.29
N LEU A 3 9.20 -8.41 3.35
CA LEU A 3 9.49 -8.42 1.92
C LEU A 3 9.71 -7.00 1.35
N GLY A 4 10.78 -6.83 0.57
CA GLY A 4 11.09 -5.64 -0.23
C GLY A 4 10.61 -5.78 -1.68
N PHE A 5 11.21 -5.05 -2.62
CA PHE A 5 10.83 -5.05 -4.04
C PHE A 5 10.72 -6.46 -4.64
N ALA A 6 11.83 -7.21 -4.67
CA ALA A 6 11.87 -8.53 -5.31
C ALA A 6 10.87 -9.52 -4.69
N GLY A 7 10.79 -9.56 -3.35
CA GLY A 7 9.88 -10.48 -2.66
C GLY A 7 8.41 -10.16 -2.89
N LEU A 8 8.04 -8.87 -2.94
CA LEU A 8 6.67 -8.46 -3.24
C LEU A 8 6.34 -8.66 -4.72
N ALA A 9 7.30 -8.38 -5.61
CA ALA A 9 7.14 -8.62 -7.04
C ALA A 9 6.91 -10.10 -7.35
N GLY A 10 7.66 -10.99 -6.68
CA GLY A 10 7.46 -12.43 -6.76
C GLY A 10 6.05 -12.84 -6.35
N LEU A 11 5.49 -12.28 -5.26
CA LEU A 11 4.11 -12.55 -4.87
C LEU A 11 3.10 -12.10 -5.94
N VAL A 12 3.28 -10.93 -6.55
CA VAL A 12 2.38 -10.46 -7.62
C VAL A 12 2.40 -11.41 -8.81
N GLN A 13 3.59 -11.80 -9.26
CA GLN A 13 3.75 -12.65 -10.43
C GLN A 13 3.28 -14.09 -10.15
N GLN A 14 3.68 -14.67 -9.02
CA GLN A 14 3.45 -16.09 -8.72
C GLN A 14 2.05 -16.36 -8.16
N GLU A 15 1.55 -15.53 -7.25
CA GLU A 15 0.27 -15.77 -6.57
C GLU A 15 -0.90 -15.14 -7.31
N MET A 16 -0.68 -14.04 -8.04
CA MET A 16 -1.75 -13.32 -8.73
C MET A 16 -1.70 -13.48 -10.26
N GLY A 17 -0.60 -13.99 -10.81
CA GLY A 17 -0.43 -14.13 -12.26
C GLY A 17 -0.43 -12.80 -13.01
N ARG A 18 -0.07 -11.69 -12.34
CA ARG A 18 -0.12 -10.34 -12.91
C ARG A 18 1.26 -9.77 -13.17
N GLU A 19 1.34 -8.89 -14.16
CA GLU A 19 2.53 -8.10 -14.45
C GLU A 19 2.51 -6.76 -13.72
N LEU A 20 3.68 -6.31 -13.26
CA LEU A 20 3.82 -5.05 -12.51
C LEU A 20 3.81 -3.80 -13.39
N VAL A 21 3.91 -3.96 -14.70
CA VAL A 21 3.97 -2.88 -15.68
C VAL A 21 2.59 -2.38 -16.13
N SER A 22 1.50 -2.98 -15.63
CA SER A 22 0.13 -2.65 -16.03
C SER A 22 -0.41 -1.32 -15.48
N GLY A 23 0.38 -0.59 -14.68
CA GLY A 23 -0.05 0.64 -13.99
C GLY A 23 -0.94 0.38 -12.76
N GLU A 24 -1.17 -0.88 -12.40
CA GLU A 24 -1.93 -1.26 -11.21
C GLU A 24 -1.13 -1.03 -9.92
N LEU A 25 -1.86 -0.75 -8.84
CA LEU A 25 -1.32 -0.68 -7.50
C LEU A 25 -1.55 -2.00 -6.77
N PHE A 26 -0.48 -2.61 -6.26
CA PHE A 26 -0.55 -3.84 -5.47
C PHE A 26 -0.42 -3.51 -3.98
N LEU A 27 -1.55 -3.56 -3.26
CA LEU A 27 -1.62 -3.27 -1.83
C LEU A 27 -1.40 -4.53 -1.00
N PHE A 28 -0.39 -4.49 -0.13
CA PHE A 28 -0.10 -5.53 0.84
C PHE A 28 -0.33 -5.00 2.24
N VAL A 29 -1.18 -5.67 3.02
CA VAL A 29 -1.45 -5.30 4.42
C VAL A 29 -0.95 -6.42 5.33
N SER A 30 -0.16 -6.05 6.35
CA SER A 30 0.29 -7.02 7.35
C SER A 30 -0.88 -7.68 8.08
N ARG A 31 -0.70 -8.92 8.55
CA ARG A 31 -1.73 -9.66 9.30
C ARG A 31 -2.34 -8.89 10.48
N ARG A 32 -1.56 -8.06 11.20
CA ARG A 32 -2.04 -7.22 12.32
C ARG A 32 -2.64 -5.88 11.87
N ARG A 33 -2.66 -5.58 10.58
CA ARG A 33 -3.13 -4.33 9.96
C ARG A 33 -2.42 -3.06 10.44
N THR A 34 -1.20 -3.18 10.94
CA THR A 34 -0.42 -2.02 11.44
C THR A 34 0.56 -1.48 10.42
N SER A 35 0.87 -2.24 9.37
CA SER A 35 1.69 -1.79 8.24
C SER A 35 1.05 -2.16 6.91
N ALA A 36 1.22 -1.28 5.91
CA ALA A 36 0.82 -1.48 4.54
C ALA A 36 1.98 -1.13 3.59
N LYS A 37 2.06 -1.81 2.46
CA LYS A 37 2.94 -1.46 1.35
C LYS A 37 2.16 -1.40 0.05
N ILE A 38 2.53 -0.48 -0.83
CA ILE A 38 2.01 -0.38 -2.19
C ILE A 38 3.19 -0.53 -3.13
N LEU A 39 3.15 -1.58 -3.95
CA LEU A 39 4.10 -1.81 -5.04
C LEU A 39 3.44 -1.42 -6.36
N HIS A 40 4.14 -0.66 -7.18
CA HIS A 40 3.69 -0.35 -8.54
C HIS A 40 4.86 0.03 -9.44
N TRP A 41 4.65 -0.01 -10.76
CA TRP A 41 5.55 0.60 -11.74
C TRP A 41 5.08 2.03 -12.03
N ASP A 42 5.99 3.00 -12.04
CA ASP A 42 5.66 4.41 -12.32
C ASP A 42 5.89 4.82 -13.79
N GLY A 43 6.27 3.87 -14.64
CA GLY A 43 6.67 4.10 -16.02
C GLY A 43 8.19 3.99 -16.21
N THR A 44 8.97 4.30 -15.16
CA THR A 44 10.43 4.31 -15.20
C THR A 44 11.07 3.26 -14.29
N GLY A 45 10.37 2.86 -13.23
CA GLY A 45 10.89 1.93 -12.24
C GLY A 45 9.81 1.36 -11.33
N LEU A 46 10.23 0.39 -10.52
CA LEU A 46 9.42 -0.09 -9.41
C LEU A 46 9.47 0.89 -8.25
N CYS A 47 8.30 1.30 -7.79
CA CYS A 47 8.11 2.14 -6.63
C CYS A 47 7.48 1.33 -5.49
N LEU A 48 7.98 1.56 -4.28
CA LEU A 48 7.47 0.93 -3.07
C LEU A 48 7.16 1.99 -2.03
N TYR A 49 5.87 2.24 -1.83
CA TYR A 49 5.41 2.99 -0.67
C TYR A 49 5.29 2.04 0.53
N SER A 50 5.80 2.42 1.69
CA SER A 50 5.71 1.62 2.92
C SER A 50 5.28 2.50 4.09
N LYS A 51 4.12 2.20 4.67
CA LYS A 51 3.57 2.91 5.83
C LYS A 51 3.36 1.98 7.00
N ARG A 52 3.76 2.44 8.18
CA ARG A 52 3.42 1.84 9.47
C ARG A 52 2.62 2.86 10.27
N LEU A 53 1.45 2.46 10.76
CA LEU A 53 0.64 3.30 11.63
C LEU A 53 1.28 3.37 13.02
N ALA A 54 1.19 4.54 13.64
CA ALA A 54 1.61 4.75 15.02
C ALA A 54 0.49 4.37 16.01
N GLY A 55 0.88 4.09 17.25
CA GLY A 55 -0.06 3.75 18.33
C GLY A 55 -0.80 2.44 18.09
N ARG A 56 -2.06 2.38 18.52
CA ARG A 56 -2.93 1.19 18.42
C ARG A 56 -3.83 1.19 17.16
N ARG A 57 -3.51 2.03 16.17
CA ARG A 57 -4.29 2.17 14.92
C ARG A 57 -4.11 0.97 14.00
N ARG A 58 -5.14 0.71 13.19
CA ARG A 58 -5.17 -0.39 12.21
C ARG A 58 -5.75 0.10 10.90
N PHE A 59 -5.22 -0.36 9.78
CA PHE A 59 -5.81 -0.16 8.46
C PHE A 59 -7.18 -0.85 8.37
N ALA A 60 -8.09 -0.27 7.58
CA ALA A 60 -9.37 -0.90 7.26
C ALA A 60 -9.15 -2.24 6.55
N ALA A 61 -10.03 -3.23 6.80
CA ALA A 61 -9.98 -4.53 6.15
C ALA A 61 -10.66 -4.47 4.77
N LEU A 62 -10.03 -3.79 3.81
CA LEU A 62 -10.62 -3.56 2.48
C LEU A 62 -10.98 -4.85 1.74
N TRP A 63 -10.30 -5.97 2.04
CA TRP A 63 -10.58 -7.28 1.44
C TRP A 63 -11.95 -7.85 1.81
N GLU A 64 -12.58 -7.39 2.90
CA GLU A 64 -13.96 -7.76 3.23
C GLU A 64 -14.97 -7.19 2.22
N ARG A 65 -14.56 -6.15 1.48
CA ARG A 65 -15.34 -5.51 0.42
C ARG A 65 -14.79 -5.80 -0.97
N ALA A 66 -13.78 -6.68 -1.07
CA ALA A 66 -13.14 -6.96 -2.36
C ALA A 66 -13.97 -7.96 -3.15
N GLU A 67 -14.35 -7.58 -4.35
CA GLU A 67 -14.91 -8.51 -5.33
C GLU A 67 -13.77 -9.13 -6.12
N ARG A 68 -13.71 -10.47 -6.14
CA ARG A 68 -12.65 -11.24 -6.84
C ARG A 68 -11.23 -10.83 -6.42
N GLY A 69 -11.04 -10.45 -5.15
CA GLY A 69 -9.74 -10.03 -4.62
C GLY A 69 -9.27 -8.65 -5.07
N GLN A 70 -10.13 -7.87 -5.73
CA GLN A 70 -9.85 -6.51 -6.16
C GLN A 70 -10.73 -5.50 -5.44
N VAL A 71 -10.19 -4.31 -5.22
CA VAL A 71 -10.93 -3.14 -4.74
C VAL A 71 -10.59 -1.98 -5.64
N ARG A 72 -11.59 -1.29 -6.16
CA ARG A 72 -11.40 0.00 -6.85
C ARG A 72 -11.48 1.11 -5.83
N LEU A 73 -10.43 1.90 -5.74
CA LEU A 73 -10.37 3.11 -4.94
C LEU A 73 -9.99 4.27 -5.84
N THR A 74 -10.66 5.40 -5.66
CA THR A 74 -10.16 6.70 -6.10
C THR A 74 -8.88 7.06 -5.33
N MET A 75 -8.08 7.98 -5.86
CA MET A 75 -6.90 8.49 -5.15
C MET A 75 -7.25 9.10 -3.79
N ALA A 76 -8.44 9.71 -3.67
CA ALA A 76 -8.93 10.25 -2.41
C ALA A 76 -9.24 9.14 -1.38
N GLU A 77 -9.89 8.07 -1.80
CA GLU A 77 -10.16 6.91 -0.93
C GLU A 77 -8.89 6.18 -0.55
N LEU A 78 -7.92 6.06 -1.47
CA LEU A 78 -6.60 5.53 -1.17
C LEU A 78 -5.88 6.39 -0.12
N ALA A 79 -5.92 7.72 -0.25
CA ALA A 79 -5.34 8.64 0.72
C ALA A 79 -6.00 8.47 2.10
N LEU A 80 -7.33 8.39 2.17
CA LEU A 80 -8.08 8.15 3.41
C LEU A 80 -7.74 6.80 4.04
N PHE A 81 -7.64 5.74 3.23
CA PHE A 81 -7.17 4.43 3.69
C PHE A 81 -5.78 4.54 4.31
N LEU A 82 -4.86 5.24 3.64
CA LEU A 82 -3.50 5.43 4.10
C LEU A 82 -3.47 6.25 5.40
N GLU A 83 -4.40 7.16 5.65
CA GLU A 83 -4.50 7.89 6.93
C GLU A 83 -4.81 6.98 8.12
N GLY A 84 -5.35 5.76 7.90
CA GLY A 84 -5.57 4.77 8.96
C GLY A 84 -6.77 5.06 9.84
N ALA A 85 -7.84 5.62 9.24
CA ALA A 85 -9.17 5.88 9.80
C ALA A 85 -9.19 6.38 11.27
N GLU A 86 -8.86 7.66 11.41
CA GLU A 86 -9.59 8.67 12.19
C GLU A 86 -9.09 10.01 11.64
N VAL A 87 -10.04 10.85 11.19
CA VAL A 87 -9.77 12.13 10.53
C VAL A 87 -9.31 13.13 11.59
N SER A 88 -8.00 13.23 11.78
CA SER A 88 -7.45 14.30 12.61
C SER A 88 -6.16 14.85 12.01
N ARG A 89 -6.28 16.10 11.55
CA ARG A 89 -5.25 17.10 11.20
C ARG A 89 -4.10 16.60 10.31
N ARG A 90 -4.17 17.01 9.04
CA ARG A 90 -2.99 17.05 8.14
C ARG A 90 -1.96 18.01 8.73
N ARG A 91 -0.83 17.48 9.18
CA ARG A 91 0.37 18.29 9.47
C ARG A 91 1.21 18.35 8.20
N ALA A 92 1.76 19.52 7.90
CA ALA A 92 2.77 19.66 6.87
C ALA A 92 3.97 18.76 7.22
N SER A 93 4.38 17.92 6.27
CA SER A 93 5.54 17.05 6.43
C SER A 93 6.79 17.81 6.03
N ARG A 94 7.79 17.85 6.91
CA ARG A 94 9.13 18.36 6.57
C ARG A 94 9.93 17.24 5.93
N LEU A 95 10.33 17.41 4.68
CA LEU A 95 11.21 16.48 3.98
C LEU A 95 12.66 16.69 4.44
N SER A 96 13.36 15.62 4.78
CA SER A 96 14.80 15.63 5.08
C SER A 96 15.47 14.59 4.20
N ILE A 97 16.56 14.96 3.53
CA ILE A 97 17.32 14.11 2.61
C ILE A 97 18.65 13.74 3.29
N ILE A 98 18.94 12.45 3.37
CA ILE A 98 20.22 11.91 3.84
C ILE A 98 20.86 11.24 2.61
N ARG A 99 22.14 11.53 2.34
CA ARG A 99 22.93 10.87 1.29
C ARG A 99 23.65 9.65 1.84
#